data_AF-A0A941EWM3-F1
#
_entry.id   AF-A0A941EWM3-F1
#
_cell.length_a   1.000
_cell.length_b   1.000
_cell.length_c   1.000
_cell.angle_alpha   90.00
_cell.angle_beta   90.00
_cell.angle_gamma   90.00
#
_symmetry.space_group_name_H-M   'P 1'
#
loop_
_entity.id
_entity.type
_entity.pdbx_description
1 polymer ?
#
loop_
_entity_poly.entity_id
_entity_poly.type
_entity_poly.pdbx_seq_one_letter_code
_entity_poly.pdbx_strand_id
1 'polypeptide(L)'
;METLGEDLVLLALRPNGTMHAQQKLRFAVAGSELLRLAALGRVEIVAGRVFLLDVTSTGHPLLDEALLDLGRRGGGEPAEAWIARARPGLRERYLAHLAAQEAVRVERHRALGLFRVSRWHVLDLGRVNEVRARLDRIAASTGELTPEQTAFAGLVHVAGLDVALYPAGPGAAARARLRQIARKRPLDTIAPSTPTDPANWLVTAVVMASLDAAAPASVSNAASHSGAAGSIVHQHNNTPQHDTHHHGTGGSQHGGGAHGGGSHGGFDSGGGGGHH
;
A
#
# COMPACT_ATOMS: atom_id res chain seq x y z
N MET A 1 -12.76 -17.27 -5.69
CA MET A 1 -11.51 -16.51 -5.47
C MET A 1 -10.24 -17.35 -5.61
N GLU A 2 -10.33 -18.65 -5.89
CA GLU A 2 -9.26 -19.62 -5.69
C GLU A 2 -8.00 -19.37 -6.52
N THR A 3 -8.12 -18.92 -7.77
CA THR A 3 -7.02 -18.74 -8.74
C THR A 3 -6.61 -17.28 -8.96
N LEU A 4 -6.99 -16.39 -8.06
CA LEU A 4 -6.92 -14.94 -8.28
C LEU A 4 -5.49 -14.43 -8.58
N GLY A 5 -4.48 -14.96 -7.88
CA GLY A 5 -3.09 -14.55 -8.10
C GLY A 5 -2.51 -15.10 -9.40
N GLU A 6 -2.83 -16.34 -9.72
CA GLU A 6 -2.45 -17.04 -10.94
C GLU A 6 -3.04 -16.34 -12.17
N ASP A 7 -4.32 -15.96 -12.10
CA ASP A 7 -5.04 -15.31 -13.19
C ASP A 7 -4.46 -13.91 -13.48
N LEU A 8 -4.02 -13.17 -12.44
CA LEU A 8 -3.32 -11.89 -12.62
C LEU A 8 -1.97 -12.07 -13.34
N VAL A 9 -1.21 -13.11 -12.99
CA VAL A 9 0.08 -13.42 -13.60
C VAL A 9 -0.09 -13.87 -15.05
N LEU A 10 -1.11 -14.69 -15.32
CA LEU A 10 -1.46 -15.12 -16.67
C LEU A 10 -1.86 -13.94 -17.57
N LEU A 11 -2.70 -13.04 -17.08
CA LEU A 11 -3.08 -11.83 -17.82
C LEU A 11 -1.90 -10.87 -18.08
N ALA A 12 -0.87 -10.91 -17.23
CA ALA A 12 0.32 -10.10 -17.43
C ALA A 12 1.25 -10.64 -18.52
N LEU A 13 1.15 -11.93 -18.89
CA LEU A 13 1.99 -12.55 -19.91
C LEU A 13 1.60 -12.08 -21.32
N ARG A 14 2.63 -11.81 -22.13
CA ARG A 14 2.49 -11.43 -23.53
C ARG A 14 2.80 -12.60 -24.45
N PRO A 15 2.23 -12.65 -25.67
CA PRO A 15 2.54 -13.69 -26.64
C PRO A 15 4.04 -13.85 -26.95
N ASN A 16 4.80 -12.75 -26.90
CA ASN A 16 6.24 -12.75 -27.15
C ASN A 16 7.11 -13.25 -25.99
N GLY A 17 6.49 -13.69 -24.90
CA GLY A 17 7.16 -14.23 -23.71
C GLY A 17 7.59 -13.18 -22.67
N THR A 18 7.23 -11.90 -22.88
CA THR A 18 7.47 -10.80 -21.92
C THR A 18 6.25 -10.56 -21.03
N MET A 19 6.35 -9.65 -20.05
CA MET A 19 5.24 -9.33 -19.15
C MET A 19 4.91 -7.85 -19.12
N HIS A 20 3.63 -7.53 -19.04
CA HIS A 20 3.11 -6.19 -18.75
C HIS A 20 3.33 -5.79 -17.28
N ALA A 21 3.49 -4.49 -17.05
CA ALA A 21 3.36 -3.83 -15.74
C ALA A 21 4.06 -4.52 -14.56
N GLN A 22 5.26 -5.07 -14.81
CA GLN A 22 6.00 -5.95 -13.91
C GLN A 22 6.16 -5.42 -12.48
N GLN A 23 6.39 -4.11 -12.33
CA GLN A 23 6.61 -3.48 -11.03
C GLN A 23 5.34 -3.42 -10.18
N LYS A 24 4.18 -3.22 -10.81
CA LYS A 24 2.90 -3.09 -10.11
C LYS A 24 2.23 -4.44 -9.85
N LEU A 25 2.49 -5.42 -10.72
CA LEU A 25 1.94 -6.77 -10.61
C LEU A 25 2.19 -7.40 -9.24
N ARG A 26 3.37 -7.18 -8.64
CA ARG A 26 3.70 -7.75 -7.32
C ARG A 26 2.72 -7.33 -6.22
N PHE A 27 2.22 -6.09 -6.27
CA PHE A 27 1.31 -5.57 -5.24
C PHE A 27 -0.08 -6.18 -5.41
N ALA A 28 -0.54 -6.32 -6.66
CA ALA A 28 -1.79 -7.00 -6.96
C ALA A 28 -1.76 -8.47 -6.56
N VAL A 29 -0.65 -9.17 -6.83
CA VAL A 29 -0.48 -10.57 -6.44
C VAL A 29 -0.43 -10.71 -4.92
N ALA A 30 0.32 -9.87 -4.21
CA ALA A 30 0.32 -9.88 -2.74
C ALA A 30 -1.07 -9.57 -2.15
N GLY A 31 -1.79 -8.58 -2.70
CA GLY A 31 -3.18 -8.32 -2.33
C GLY A 31 -4.10 -9.52 -2.57
N SER A 32 -3.90 -10.25 -3.67
CA SER A 32 -4.65 -11.49 -3.94
C SER A 32 -4.41 -12.57 -2.88
N GLU A 33 -3.19 -12.66 -2.32
CA GLU A 33 -2.88 -13.61 -1.26
C GLU A 33 -3.65 -13.30 0.02
N LEU A 34 -3.72 -12.02 0.42
CA LEU A 34 -4.54 -11.62 1.57
C LEU A 34 -6.02 -11.94 1.38
N LEU A 35 -6.57 -11.67 0.20
CA LEU A 35 -7.97 -11.99 -0.09
C LEU A 35 -8.24 -13.49 -0.07
N ARG A 36 -7.34 -14.30 -0.65
CA ARG A 36 -7.47 -15.76 -0.66
C ARG A 36 -7.32 -16.34 0.74
N LEU A 37 -6.34 -15.86 1.54
CA LEU A 37 -6.16 -16.28 2.92
C LEU A 37 -7.37 -15.92 3.80
N ALA A 38 -7.93 -14.72 3.60
CA ALA A 38 -9.11 -14.29 4.34
C ALA A 38 -10.36 -15.09 3.95
N ALA A 39 -10.54 -15.39 2.65
CA ALA A 39 -11.60 -16.27 2.18
C ALA A 39 -11.49 -17.70 2.74
N LEU A 40 -10.27 -18.16 3.04
CA LEU A 40 -10.00 -19.44 3.71
C LEU A 40 -10.10 -19.37 5.25
N GLY A 41 -10.37 -18.19 5.82
CA GLY A 41 -10.44 -17.99 7.27
C GLY A 41 -9.07 -18.07 7.98
N ARG A 42 -7.96 -17.91 7.25
CA ARG A 42 -6.60 -17.93 7.82
C ARG A 42 -6.19 -16.60 8.42
N VAL A 43 -6.71 -15.51 7.86
CA VAL A 43 -6.45 -14.16 8.32
C VAL A 43 -7.74 -13.35 8.37
N GLU A 44 -7.75 -12.33 9.21
CA GLU A 44 -8.72 -11.24 9.13
C GLU A 44 -7.98 -9.93 8.90
N ILE A 45 -8.73 -8.94 8.41
CA ILE A 45 -8.26 -7.56 8.36
C ILE A 45 -9.19 -6.76 9.26
N VAL A 46 -8.62 -6.03 10.21
CA VAL A 46 -9.38 -5.18 11.13
C VAL A 46 -8.71 -3.82 11.16
N ALA A 47 -9.48 -2.76 10.89
CA ALA A 47 -8.96 -1.39 10.81
C ALA A 47 -7.69 -1.27 9.93
N GLY A 48 -7.67 -1.98 8.79
CA GLY A 48 -6.55 -1.97 7.83
C GLY A 48 -5.32 -2.78 8.24
N ARG A 49 -5.36 -3.52 9.35
CA ARG A 49 -4.27 -4.36 9.85
C ARG A 49 -4.61 -5.85 9.69
N VAL A 50 -3.61 -6.65 9.35
CA VAL A 50 -3.77 -8.09 9.11
C VAL A 50 -3.50 -8.86 10.41
N PHE A 51 -4.45 -9.70 10.81
CA PHE A 51 -4.32 -10.59 11.97
C PHE A 51 -4.43 -12.04 11.53
N LEU A 52 -3.58 -12.91 12.09
CA LEU A 52 -3.66 -14.34 11.84
C LEU A 52 -4.77 -14.93 12.71
N LEU A 53 -5.65 -15.70 12.08
CA LEU A 53 -6.71 -16.44 12.75
C LEU A 53 -6.34 -17.92 12.90
N ASP A 54 -5.79 -18.49 11.84
CA ASP A 54 -5.48 -19.91 11.74
C ASP A 54 -4.22 -20.11 10.88
N VAL A 55 -3.24 -20.85 11.42
CA VAL A 55 -1.96 -21.15 10.77
C VAL A 55 -1.96 -22.49 10.03
N THR A 56 -3.08 -23.20 10.02
CA THR A 56 -3.25 -24.46 9.31
C THR A 56 -2.97 -24.27 7.82
N SER A 57 -2.25 -25.23 7.22
CA SER A 57 -1.97 -25.21 5.78
C SER A 57 -3.27 -25.02 4.97
N THR A 58 -3.16 -24.21 3.93
CA THR A 58 -4.20 -23.96 2.95
C THR A 58 -4.26 -25.03 1.86
N GLY A 59 -3.26 -25.93 1.81
CA GLY A 59 -3.04 -26.84 0.69
C GLY A 59 -2.43 -26.16 -0.55
N HIS A 60 -2.29 -24.83 -0.55
CA HIS A 60 -1.70 -24.07 -1.64
C HIS A 60 -0.31 -23.53 -1.25
N PRO A 61 0.79 -23.98 -1.89
CA PRO A 61 2.14 -23.71 -1.41
C PRO A 61 2.47 -22.21 -1.33
N LEU A 62 1.99 -21.40 -2.29
CA LEU A 62 2.24 -19.95 -2.28
C LEU A 62 1.49 -19.22 -1.17
N LEU A 63 0.30 -19.71 -0.78
CA LEU A 63 -0.47 -19.12 0.31
C LEU A 63 0.11 -19.56 1.66
N ASP A 64 0.60 -20.79 1.76
CA ASP A 64 1.30 -21.28 2.96
C ASP A 64 2.59 -20.48 3.20
N GLU A 65 3.34 -20.15 2.14
CA GLU A 65 4.49 -19.24 2.25
C GLU A 65 4.09 -17.84 2.74
N ALA A 66 2.94 -17.32 2.28
CA ALA A 66 2.42 -16.03 2.70
C ALA A 66 2.00 -16.06 4.18
N LEU A 67 1.33 -17.13 4.61
CA LEU A 67 0.92 -17.35 5.99
C LEU A 67 2.13 -17.46 6.93
N LEU A 68 3.19 -18.16 6.52
CA LEU A 68 4.46 -18.24 7.24
C LEU A 68 5.20 -16.90 7.31
N ASP A 69 5.12 -16.07 6.26
CA ASP A 69 5.70 -14.72 6.26
C ASP A 69 4.94 -13.78 7.21
N LEU A 70 3.60 -13.84 7.20
CA LEU A 70 2.76 -13.11 8.16
C LEU A 70 3.06 -13.51 9.60
N GLY A 71 3.17 -14.81 9.89
CA GLY A 71 3.51 -15.30 11.23
C GLY A 71 4.86 -14.81 11.73
N ARG A 72 5.86 -14.71 10.84
CA ARG A 72 7.21 -14.19 11.19
C ARG A 72 7.22 -12.69 11.45
N ARG A 73 6.38 -11.92 10.77
CA ARG A 73 6.31 -10.45 10.92
C ARG A 73 5.52 -10.01 12.15
N GLY A 74 4.75 -10.93 12.74
CA GLY A 74 3.86 -10.67 13.87
C GLY A 74 2.52 -10.11 13.38
N GLY A 75 1.43 -10.56 14.03
CA GLY A 75 0.08 -10.06 13.73
C GLY A 75 -0.06 -8.56 13.97
N GLY A 76 -1.01 -7.94 13.27
CA GLY A 76 -1.31 -6.51 13.41
C GLY A 76 -0.49 -5.60 12.49
N GLU A 77 0.29 -6.14 11.55
CA GLU A 77 0.94 -5.33 10.51
C GLU A 77 -0.10 -4.66 9.60
N PRO A 78 0.05 -3.37 9.24
CA PRO A 78 -0.81 -2.75 8.23
C PRO A 78 -0.79 -3.54 6.91
N ALA A 79 -1.97 -3.80 6.34
CA ALA A 79 -2.09 -4.56 5.09
C ALA A 79 -1.30 -3.91 3.96
N GLU A 80 -1.34 -2.58 3.86
CA GLU A 80 -0.54 -1.79 2.92
C GLU A 80 0.95 -2.06 3.08
N ALA A 81 1.47 -2.00 4.31
CA ALA A 81 2.89 -2.23 4.59
C ALA A 81 3.32 -3.67 4.24
N TRP A 82 2.46 -4.64 4.55
CA TRP A 82 2.73 -6.04 4.22
C TRP A 82 2.78 -6.25 2.69
N ILE A 83 1.82 -5.68 1.96
CA ILE A 83 1.74 -5.71 0.49
C ILE A 83 2.93 -4.96 -0.14
N ALA A 84 3.28 -3.78 0.38
CA ALA A 84 4.40 -2.97 -0.11
C ALA A 84 5.72 -3.72 0.02
N ARG A 85 5.88 -4.49 1.11
CA ARG A 85 7.00 -5.40 1.37
C ARG A 85 6.73 -6.82 0.83
N ALA A 86 6.06 -6.93 -0.31
CA ALA A 86 5.84 -8.20 -1.00
C ALA A 86 7.14 -9.01 -1.10
N ARG A 87 7.03 -10.33 -0.91
CA ARG A 87 8.18 -11.23 -0.83
C ARG A 87 9.05 -11.12 -2.10
N PRO A 88 10.39 -11.11 -1.98
CA PRO A 88 11.26 -11.10 -3.15
C PRO A 88 10.97 -12.26 -4.10
N GLY A 89 10.92 -11.95 -5.39
CA GLY A 89 10.67 -12.94 -6.43
C GLY A 89 9.23 -13.48 -6.48
N LEU A 90 8.24 -12.78 -5.88
CA LEU A 90 6.84 -13.24 -5.83
C LEU A 90 6.31 -13.62 -7.22
N ARG A 91 6.59 -12.81 -8.22
CA ARG A 91 6.25 -13.09 -9.63
C ARG A 91 6.86 -14.41 -10.11
N GLU A 92 8.16 -14.59 -9.90
CA GLU A 92 8.90 -15.80 -10.31
C GLU A 92 8.33 -17.04 -9.64
N ARG A 93 7.91 -16.94 -8.37
CA ARG A 93 7.27 -18.05 -7.64
C ARG A 93 5.94 -18.45 -8.28
N TYR A 94 5.09 -17.49 -8.63
CA TYR A 94 3.85 -17.76 -9.35
C TYR A 94 4.09 -18.35 -10.74
N LEU A 95 5.07 -17.84 -11.49
CA LEU A 95 5.42 -18.39 -12.80
C LEU A 95 5.98 -19.82 -12.70
N ALA A 96 6.80 -20.10 -11.68
CA ALA A 96 7.29 -21.44 -11.40
C ALA A 96 6.16 -22.40 -11.02
N HIS A 97 5.20 -21.93 -10.21
CA HIS A 97 4.00 -22.71 -9.87
C HIS A 97 3.15 -23.02 -11.10
N LEU A 98 2.86 -22.02 -11.94
CA LEU A 98 2.15 -22.21 -13.21
C LEU A 98 2.90 -23.15 -14.16
N ALA A 99 4.22 -23.13 -14.16
CA ALA A 99 5.02 -24.06 -14.97
C ALA A 99 5.00 -25.49 -14.45
N ALA A 100 4.97 -25.68 -13.13
CA ALA A 100 4.78 -27.00 -12.53
C ALA A 100 3.39 -27.59 -12.85
N GLN A 101 2.42 -26.74 -13.15
CA GLN A 101 1.07 -27.12 -13.63
C GLN A 101 0.97 -27.19 -15.17
N GLU A 102 2.09 -27.06 -15.89
CA GLU A 102 2.14 -27.04 -17.36
C GLU A 102 1.29 -25.94 -18.01
N ALA A 103 0.86 -24.92 -17.26
CA ALA A 103 0.10 -23.79 -17.80
C ALA A 103 1.01 -22.79 -18.54
N VAL A 104 2.28 -22.74 -18.17
CA VAL A 104 3.32 -21.92 -18.82
C VAL A 104 4.62 -22.69 -18.96
N ARG A 105 5.51 -22.27 -19.85
CA ARG A 105 6.88 -22.78 -19.96
C ARG A 105 7.90 -21.66 -19.98
N VAL A 106 9.09 -21.94 -19.44
CA VAL A 106 10.21 -21.01 -19.47
C VAL A 106 11.17 -21.34 -20.62
N GLU A 107 11.43 -20.36 -21.48
CA GLU A 107 12.52 -20.37 -22.44
C GLU A 107 13.66 -19.50 -21.90
N ARG A 108 14.84 -20.10 -21.68
CA ARG A 108 16.02 -19.37 -21.21
C ARG A 108 16.89 -18.99 -22.41
N HIS A 109 16.98 -17.70 -22.70
CA HIS A 109 17.89 -17.16 -23.71
C HIS A 109 19.14 -16.58 -23.06
N ARG A 110 20.27 -16.65 -23.77
CA ARG A 110 21.47 -15.84 -23.45
C ARG A 110 21.47 -14.62 -24.35
N ALA A 111 21.22 -13.44 -23.80
CA ALA A 111 21.46 -12.17 -24.45
C ALA A 111 22.94 -11.79 -24.28
N LEU A 112 23.64 -11.53 -25.39
CA LEU A 112 25.05 -11.11 -25.41
C LEU A 112 26.01 -12.06 -24.65
N GLY A 113 25.72 -13.36 -24.63
CA GLY A 113 26.57 -14.40 -23.99
C GLY A 113 26.53 -14.44 -22.45
N LEU A 114 26.20 -13.33 -21.78
CA LEU A 114 26.34 -13.14 -20.34
C LEU A 114 25.01 -12.95 -19.60
N PHE A 115 23.98 -12.36 -20.25
CA PHE A 115 22.71 -12.07 -19.59
C PHE A 115 21.68 -13.14 -19.89
N ARG A 116 21.27 -13.91 -18.89
CA ARG A 116 20.16 -14.87 -19.03
C ARG A 116 18.83 -14.12 -18.99
N VAL A 117 18.11 -14.10 -20.10
CA VAL A 117 16.75 -13.56 -20.18
C VAL A 117 15.79 -14.74 -20.20
N SER A 118 14.86 -14.79 -19.24
CA SER A 118 13.80 -15.80 -19.23
C SER A 118 12.57 -15.25 -19.94
N ARG A 119 12.07 -15.97 -20.93
CA ARG A 119 10.79 -15.74 -21.58
C ARG A 119 9.79 -16.78 -21.12
N TRP A 120 8.57 -16.35 -20.85
CA TRP A 120 7.52 -17.23 -20.32
C TRP A 120 6.38 -17.32 -21.33
N HIS A 121 6.15 -18.52 -21.84
CA HIS A 121 5.13 -18.76 -22.85
C HIS A 121 3.96 -19.51 -22.24
N VAL A 122 2.75 -19.01 -22.48
CA VAL A 122 1.52 -19.70 -22.09
C VAL A 122 1.37 -20.97 -22.93
N LEU A 123 1.10 -22.09 -22.26
CA LEU A 123 0.76 -23.36 -22.88
C LEU A 123 -0.77 -23.55 -22.92
N ASP A 124 -1.45 -23.18 -21.84
CA ASP A 124 -2.91 -23.22 -21.75
C ASP A 124 -3.53 -21.87 -22.17
N LEU A 125 -3.70 -21.70 -23.48
CA LEU A 125 -4.36 -20.53 -24.06
C LEU A 125 -5.87 -20.48 -23.72
N GLY A 126 -6.50 -21.63 -23.46
CA GLY A 126 -7.90 -21.73 -23.09
C GLY A 126 -8.17 -21.00 -21.78
N ARG A 127 -7.36 -21.28 -20.76
CA ARG A 127 -7.42 -20.60 -19.47
C ARG A 127 -7.18 -19.10 -19.59
N VAL A 128 -6.21 -18.66 -20.38
CA VAL A 128 -5.97 -17.21 -20.59
C VAL A 128 -7.18 -16.54 -21.24
N ASN A 129 -7.76 -17.17 -22.25
CA ASN A 129 -8.95 -16.65 -22.93
C ASN A 129 -10.17 -16.60 -21.99
N GLU A 130 -10.35 -17.61 -21.14
CA GLU A 130 -11.42 -17.63 -20.13
C GLU A 130 -11.24 -16.50 -19.10
N VAL A 131 -10.04 -16.34 -18.56
CA VAL A 131 -9.71 -15.27 -17.61
C VAL A 131 -9.93 -13.89 -18.26
N ARG A 132 -9.53 -13.74 -19.53
CA ARG A 132 -9.76 -12.50 -20.29
C ARG A 132 -11.25 -12.24 -20.52
N ALA A 133 -12.01 -13.24 -20.95
CA ALA A 133 -13.45 -13.13 -21.16
C ALA A 133 -14.21 -12.82 -19.86
N ARG A 134 -13.77 -13.37 -18.72
CA ARG A 134 -14.30 -13.01 -17.40
C ARG A 134 -14.06 -11.54 -17.08
N LEU A 135 -12.85 -11.02 -17.33
CA LEU A 135 -12.53 -9.61 -17.13
C LEU A 135 -13.36 -8.71 -18.06
N ASP A 136 -13.49 -9.08 -19.34
CA ASP A 136 -14.28 -8.32 -20.31
C ASP A 136 -15.76 -8.22 -19.89
N ARG A 137 -16.36 -9.31 -19.39
CA ARG A 137 -17.72 -9.30 -18.82
C ARG A 137 -17.86 -8.34 -17.63
N ILE A 138 -16.87 -8.32 -16.73
CA ILE A 138 -16.89 -7.41 -15.58
C ILE A 138 -16.76 -5.95 -16.05
N ALA A 139 -15.86 -5.69 -17.00
CA ALA A 139 -15.63 -4.35 -17.54
C ALA A 139 -16.83 -3.81 -18.34
N ALA A 140 -17.65 -4.68 -18.93
CA ALA A 140 -18.89 -4.33 -19.61
C ALA A 140 -20.12 -4.23 -18.67
N SER A 141 -20.00 -4.69 -17.42
CA SER A 141 -21.11 -4.72 -16.48
C SER A 141 -21.51 -3.33 -15.97
N THR A 142 -22.81 -3.12 -15.79
CA THR A 142 -23.37 -1.90 -15.16
C THR A 142 -24.00 -2.18 -13.79
N GLY A 143 -24.23 -3.45 -13.45
CA GLY A 143 -24.88 -3.87 -12.19
C GLY A 143 -23.93 -4.03 -11.01
N GLU A 144 -24.48 -4.59 -9.92
CA GLU A 144 -23.70 -5.01 -8.76
C GLU A 144 -22.79 -6.18 -9.11
N LEU A 145 -21.60 -6.18 -8.51
CA LEU A 145 -20.57 -7.18 -8.71
C LEU A 145 -20.44 -8.01 -7.44
N THR A 146 -20.17 -9.30 -7.62
CA THR A 146 -19.81 -10.14 -6.49
C THR A 146 -18.48 -9.66 -5.88
N PRO A 147 -18.20 -9.95 -4.59
CA PRO A 147 -16.91 -9.62 -3.99
C PRO A 147 -15.71 -10.16 -4.79
N GLU A 148 -15.85 -11.35 -5.38
CA GLU A 148 -14.83 -11.95 -6.25
C GLU A 148 -14.61 -11.15 -7.55
N GLN A 149 -15.68 -10.71 -8.21
CA GLN A 149 -15.57 -9.88 -9.41
C GLN A 149 -14.94 -8.52 -9.11
N THR A 150 -15.34 -7.90 -7.99
CA THR A 150 -14.76 -6.65 -7.49
C THR A 150 -13.28 -6.80 -7.17
N ALA A 151 -12.89 -7.89 -6.50
CA ALA A 151 -11.50 -8.20 -6.19
C ALA A 151 -10.66 -8.36 -7.46
N PHE A 152 -11.17 -9.14 -8.42
CA PHE A 152 -10.46 -9.37 -9.68
C PHE A 152 -10.27 -8.10 -10.50
N ALA A 153 -11.34 -7.31 -10.71
CA ALA A 153 -11.26 -6.04 -11.41
C ALA A 153 -10.36 -5.02 -10.69
N GLY A 154 -10.48 -4.93 -9.37
CA GLY A 154 -9.67 -4.05 -8.53
C GLY A 154 -8.18 -4.35 -8.63
N LEU A 155 -7.79 -5.62 -8.47
CA LEU A 155 -6.39 -6.03 -8.53
C LEU A 155 -5.80 -5.96 -9.95
N VAL A 156 -6.61 -6.16 -11.01
CA VAL A 156 -6.20 -5.88 -12.39
C VAL A 156 -5.82 -4.40 -12.56
N HIS A 157 -6.60 -3.48 -11.99
CA HIS A 157 -6.27 -2.05 -12.00
C HIS A 157 -5.03 -1.74 -11.16
N VAL A 158 -4.89 -2.31 -9.96
CA VAL A 158 -3.67 -2.20 -9.12
C VAL A 158 -2.44 -2.62 -9.91
N ALA A 159 -2.51 -3.75 -10.61
CA ALA A 159 -1.43 -4.27 -11.43
C ALA A 159 -1.11 -3.38 -12.63
N GLY A 160 -1.96 -2.40 -12.99
CA GLY A 160 -1.84 -1.59 -14.20
C GLY A 160 -2.14 -2.38 -15.48
N LEU A 161 -2.78 -3.54 -15.36
CA LEU A 161 -3.13 -4.40 -16.49
C LEU A 161 -4.32 -3.83 -17.26
N ASP A 162 -5.19 -3.05 -16.62
CA ASP A 162 -6.28 -2.33 -17.30
C ASP A 162 -5.78 -1.43 -18.44
N VAL A 163 -4.65 -0.73 -18.28
CA VAL A 163 -4.03 0.09 -19.33
C VAL A 163 -3.46 -0.77 -20.45
N ALA A 164 -2.83 -1.90 -20.09
CA ALA A 164 -2.21 -2.80 -21.05
C ALA A 164 -3.24 -3.58 -21.89
N LEU A 165 -4.32 -4.00 -21.25
CA LEU A 165 -5.37 -4.85 -21.82
C LEU A 165 -6.45 -4.03 -22.52
N TYR A 166 -6.68 -2.78 -22.10
CA TYR A 166 -7.67 -1.86 -22.67
C TYR A 166 -7.00 -0.52 -23.05
N PRO A 167 -6.32 -0.47 -24.22
CA PRO A 167 -5.68 0.75 -24.70
C PRO A 167 -6.72 1.87 -24.96
N ALA A 168 -6.23 3.11 -25.09
CA ALA A 168 -7.07 4.27 -25.37
C ALA A 168 -7.90 4.10 -26.67
N GLY A 169 -9.03 4.80 -26.75
CA GLY A 169 -10.03 4.60 -27.80
C GLY A 169 -11.03 3.50 -27.38
N PRO A 170 -11.09 2.35 -28.08
CA PRO A 170 -12.12 1.33 -27.84
C PRO A 170 -12.10 0.74 -26.43
N GLY A 171 -10.94 0.73 -25.74
CA GLY A 171 -10.82 0.23 -24.38
C GLY A 171 -11.13 1.26 -23.28
N ALA A 172 -11.39 2.53 -23.63
CA ALA A 172 -11.49 3.60 -22.64
C ALA A 172 -12.64 3.40 -21.63
N ALA A 173 -13.80 2.92 -22.08
CA ALA A 173 -14.95 2.65 -21.22
C ALA A 173 -14.67 1.51 -20.25
N ALA A 174 -14.14 0.39 -20.75
CA ALA A 174 -13.72 -0.75 -19.93
C ALA A 174 -12.70 -0.35 -18.87
N ARG A 175 -11.67 0.40 -19.25
CA ARG A 175 -10.66 0.92 -18.33
C ARG A 175 -11.26 1.85 -17.27
N ALA A 176 -12.15 2.76 -17.67
CA ALA A 176 -12.84 3.66 -16.74
C ALA A 176 -13.67 2.87 -15.72
N ARG A 177 -14.35 1.80 -16.17
CA ARG A 177 -15.13 0.91 -15.31
C ARG A 177 -14.26 0.17 -14.30
N LEU A 178 -13.15 -0.45 -14.73
CA LEU A 178 -12.23 -1.13 -13.82
C LEU A 178 -11.64 -0.18 -12.77
N ARG A 179 -11.26 1.04 -13.18
CA ARG A 179 -10.81 2.08 -12.25
C ARG A 179 -11.89 2.50 -11.27
N GLN A 180 -13.14 2.64 -11.72
CA GLN A 180 -14.28 2.97 -10.85
C GLN A 180 -14.48 1.88 -9.79
N ILE A 181 -14.44 0.61 -10.18
CA ILE A 181 -14.56 -0.53 -9.26
C ILE A 181 -13.42 -0.48 -8.23
N ALA A 182 -12.18 -0.31 -8.68
CA ALA A 182 -11.00 -0.30 -7.81
C ALA A 182 -11.00 0.84 -6.79
N ARG A 183 -11.55 2.00 -7.14
CA ARG A 183 -11.58 3.20 -6.29
C ARG A 183 -12.89 3.41 -5.56
N LYS A 184 -13.83 2.46 -5.67
CA LYS A 184 -15.11 2.55 -4.96
C LYS A 184 -14.82 2.44 -3.47
N ARG A 185 -14.76 3.58 -2.78
CA ARG A 185 -14.63 3.62 -1.32
C ARG A 185 -15.98 3.16 -0.72
N PRO A 186 -15.99 2.40 0.38
CA PRO A 186 -17.22 2.17 1.12
C PRO A 186 -17.75 3.54 1.54
N LEU A 187 -19.06 3.77 1.42
CA LEU A 187 -19.66 5.07 1.74
C LEU A 187 -19.47 5.45 3.23
N ASP A 188 -19.11 4.47 4.06
CA ASP A 188 -18.70 4.64 5.45
C ASP A 188 -17.20 4.90 5.53
N THR A 189 -16.83 6.17 5.76
CA THR A 189 -15.42 6.63 5.82
C THR A 189 -14.71 6.16 7.11
N ILE A 190 -15.42 5.48 8.00
CA ILE A 190 -14.93 4.87 9.23
C ILE A 190 -15.24 3.38 9.09
N ALA A 191 -14.25 2.51 9.33
CA ALA A 191 -14.49 1.07 9.38
C ALA A 191 -15.65 0.82 10.36
N PRO A 192 -16.83 0.37 9.91
CA PRO A 192 -17.91 0.08 10.84
C PRO A 192 -17.43 -1.07 11.74
N SER A 193 -17.78 -1.01 13.03
CA SER A 193 -17.49 -2.08 14.00
C SER A 193 -18.00 -3.45 13.50
N THR A 194 -19.02 -3.43 12.66
CA THR A 194 -19.54 -4.56 11.89
C THR A 194 -20.00 -4.07 10.50
N PRO A 195 -19.26 -4.35 9.42
CA PRO A 195 -19.68 -4.03 8.06
C PRO A 195 -20.98 -4.72 7.68
N THR A 196 -21.89 -4.01 7.01
CA THR A 196 -23.14 -4.58 6.47
C THR A 196 -22.87 -5.72 5.47
N ASP A 197 -21.77 -5.62 4.72
CA ASP A 197 -21.25 -6.68 3.86
C ASP A 197 -19.78 -6.95 4.23
N PRO A 198 -19.51 -7.99 5.06
CA PRO A 198 -18.16 -8.34 5.52
C PRO A 198 -17.23 -8.80 4.39
N ALA A 199 -17.75 -9.29 3.26
CA ALA A 199 -16.92 -9.74 2.15
C ALA A 199 -16.52 -8.56 1.26
N ASN A 200 -17.47 -7.69 0.91
CA ASN A 200 -17.21 -6.58 0.00
C ASN A 200 -16.34 -5.47 0.65
N TRP A 201 -16.47 -5.23 1.97
CA TRP A 201 -15.57 -4.29 2.64
C TRP A 201 -14.12 -4.81 2.60
N LEU A 202 -13.89 -6.10 2.86
CA LEU A 202 -12.57 -6.72 2.91
C LEU A 202 -11.88 -6.57 1.55
N VAL A 203 -12.61 -6.89 0.49
CA VAL A 203 -12.16 -6.70 -0.90
C VAL A 203 -11.75 -5.25 -1.13
N THR A 204 -12.59 -4.31 -0.74
CA THR A 204 -12.32 -2.88 -0.91
C THR A 204 -11.09 -2.44 -0.12
N ALA A 205 -10.95 -2.89 1.13
CA ALA A 205 -9.82 -2.56 1.99
C ALA A 205 -8.49 -3.09 1.43
N VAL A 206 -8.45 -4.34 0.95
CA VAL A 206 -7.23 -4.91 0.36
C VAL A 206 -6.89 -4.25 -0.98
N VAL A 207 -7.88 -3.97 -1.83
CA VAL A 207 -7.62 -3.27 -3.10
C VAL A 207 -7.06 -1.88 -2.84
N MET A 208 -7.60 -1.14 -1.87
CA MET A 208 -7.08 0.17 -1.48
C MET A 208 -5.66 0.07 -0.89
N ALA A 209 -5.43 -0.85 0.05
CA ALA A 209 -4.09 -1.09 0.59
C ALA A 209 -3.07 -1.46 -0.50
N SER A 210 -3.51 -2.17 -1.55
CA SER A 210 -2.66 -2.51 -2.69
C SER A 210 -2.41 -1.32 -3.63
N LEU A 211 -3.39 -0.41 -3.78
CA LEU A 211 -3.21 0.85 -4.51
C LEU A 211 -2.24 1.78 -3.78
N ASP A 212 -2.37 1.91 -2.46
CA ASP A 212 -1.50 2.74 -1.61
C ASP A 212 -0.06 2.19 -1.62
N ALA A 213 0.10 0.87 -1.46
CA ALA A 213 1.39 0.19 -1.60
C ALA A 213 2.05 0.36 -2.99
N ALA A 214 1.23 0.53 -4.04
CA ALA A 214 1.69 0.73 -5.41
C ALA A 214 1.94 2.21 -5.77
N ALA A 215 1.61 3.15 -4.88
CA ALA A 215 1.86 4.56 -5.08
C ALA A 215 3.38 4.86 -5.09
N PRO A 216 3.86 5.80 -5.92
CA PRO A 216 5.25 6.23 -5.84
C PRO A 216 5.52 6.85 -4.46
N ALA A 217 6.68 6.54 -3.87
CA ALA A 217 7.09 6.95 -2.51
C ALA A 217 7.28 8.47 -2.29
N SER A 218 6.72 9.31 -3.16
CA SER A 218 6.61 10.74 -2.94
C SER A 218 5.45 11.00 -1.98
N VAL A 219 5.81 11.37 -0.73
CA VAL A 219 4.95 11.82 0.39
C VAL A 219 4.43 10.69 1.30
N SER A 220 5.27 10.25 2.25
CA SER A 220 4.87 9.90 3.63
C SER A 220 6.11 9.64 4.50
N ASN A 221 6.82 10.71 4.84
CA ASN A 221 7.70 10.76 6.02
C ASN A 221 7.25 11.98 6.83
N ALA A 222 6.09 11.88 7.49
CA ALA A 222 5.60 12.93 8.39
C ALA A 222 4.67 12.43 9.51
N ALA A 223 4.31 11.14 9.57
CA ALA A 223 3.38 10.63 10.58
C ALA A 223 3.92 9.39 11.30
N SER A 224 5.13 9.51 11.85
CA SER A 224 5.60 8.58 12.87
C SER A 224 6.70 9.21 13.72
N HIS A 225 6.43 10.40 14.29
CA HIS A 225 7.04 10.92 15.52
C HIS A 225 6.14 12.05 16.07
N SER A 226 5.03 11.69 16.70
CA SER A 226 4.38 12.56 17.69
C SER A 226 3.72 11.67 18.74
N GLY A 227 4.58 11.15 19.60
CA GLY A 227 4.24 10.55 20.87
C GLY A 227 5.32 10.98 21.85
N ALA A 228 4.91 11.71 22.89
CA ALA A 228 5.70 12.19 24.03
C ALA A 228 6.54 13.47 23.85
N ALA A 229 5.90 14.62 24.10
CA ALA A 229 6.36 15.76 24.92
C ALA A 229 5.30 16.86 24.73
N GLY A 230 4.51 17.29 25.71
CA GLY A 230 4.92 17.71 27.04
C GLY A 230 4.68 19.22 27.14
N SER A 231 3.54 19.58 27.74
CA SER A 231 3.21 20.89 28.33
C SER A 231 3.07 22.12 27.40
N ILE A 232 1.81 22.51 27.13
CA ILE A 232 1.49 23.89 26.73
C ILE A 232 1.13 24.68 28.00
N VAL A 233 1.98 25.68 28.23
CA VAL A 233 1.93 26.78 29.19
C VAL A 233 0.54 27.42 29.26
N HIS A 234 -0.02 27.51 30.47
CA HIS A 234 -1.14 28.39 30.79
C HIS A 234 -0.60 29.76 31.23
N GLN A 235 -1.07 30.80 30.54
CA GLN A 235 -0.82 32.21 30.79
C GLN A 235 -1.14 32.63 32.23
N HIS A 236 -0.33 33.53 32.80
CA HIS A 236 -0.74 34.42 33.89
C HIS A 236 -0.22 35.83 33.61
N ASN A 237 -1.14 36.78 33.57
CA ASN A 237 -0.85 38.21 33.70
C ASN A 237 -1.83 38.79 34.72
N ASN A 238 -1.35 39.14 35.92
CA ASN A 238 -1.86 40.25 36.73
C ASN A 238 -0.99 40.47 37.98
N THR A 239 -0.40 41.66 38.08
CA THR A 239 0.05 42.34 39.32
C THR A 239 -1.08 43.29 39.78
N PRO A 240 -1.02 44.05 40.91
CA PRO A 240 -0.09 44.06 42.06
C PRO A 240 -0.78 44.15 43.46
N GLN A 241 -0.03 44.01 44.57
CA GLN A 241 0.01 44.94 45.73
C GLN A 241 0.41 44.33 47.10
N HIS A 242 1.25 45.13 47.79
CA HIS A 242 1.37 45.42 49.23
C HIS A 242 2.00 44.46 50.26
N ASP A 243 2.99 45.05 50.94
CA ASP A 243 3.24 45.08 52.39
C ASP A 243 4.17 44.07 53.11
N THR A 244 5.40 44.58 53.30
CA THR A 244 6.10 44.83 54.58
C THR A 244 6.51 43.70 55.57
N HIS A 245 7.81 43.79 55.92
CA HIS A 245 8.45 43.63 57.24
C HIS A 245 9.12 42.30 57.69
N HIS A 246 10.46 42.41 57.77
CA HIS A 246 11.39 42.13 58.89
C HIS A 246 12.07 40.74 59.12
N HIS A 247 13.42 40.85 59.17
CA HIS A 247 14.47 40.13 59.93
C HIS A 247 14.69 38.62 59.71
N GLY A 248 15.92 38.10 59.59
CA GLY A 248 17.27 38.67 59.63
C GLY A 248 18.36 37.57 59.66
N THR A 249 19.59 37.94 59.25
CA THR A 249 20.92 37.34 59.54
C THR A 249 21.22 35.91 59.04
N GLY A 250 22.35 35.58 58.40
CA GLY A 250 23.60 36.29 58.11
C GLY A 250 24.61 35.40 57.34
N GLY A 251 25.77 35.98 56.96
CA GLY A 251 26.96 35.27 56.46
C GLY A 251 27.20 35.41 54.96
N SER A 252 27.79 36.52 54.47
CA SER A 252 29.23 36.71 54.22
C SER A 252 29.84 35.77 53.16
N GLN A 253 30.07 36.28 51.94
CA GLN A 253 31.42 36.50 51.39
C GLN A 253 31.37 37.12 49.98
N HIS A 254 32.09 38.25 49.87
CA HIS A 254 32.84 38.84 48.75
C HIS A 254 32.77 38.11 47.39
N GLY A 255 32.68 38.80 46.25
CA GLY A 255 32.87 40.22 45.95
C GLY A 255 33.46 40.36 44.54
N GLY A 256 33.14 41.46 43.85
CA GLY A 256 33.85 41.92 42.66
C GLY A 256 33.04 41.88 41.37
N GLY A 257 32.29 42.95 41.13
CA GLY A 257 31.66 43.23 39.84
C GLY A 257 32.35 44.37 39.07
N ALA A 258 31.63 44.78 38.02
CA ALA A 258 31.74 46.03 37.24
C ALA A 258 32.82 46.00 36.13
N HIS A 259 32.69 46.62 34.95
CA HIS A 259 31.85 47.66 34.32
C HIS A 259 31.79 47.31 32.79
N GLY A 260 30.99 47.85 31.86
CA GLY A 260 30.13 49.03 31.74
C GLY A 260 30.00 49.40 30.22
N GLY A 261 28.94 50.11 29.84
CA GLY A 261 28.74 50.82 28.54
C GLY A 261 28.17 49.96 27.40
N GLY A 262 27.00 50.23 26.81
CA GLY A 262 26.59 51.45 26.08
C GLY A 262 27.29 51.47 24.71
N SER A 263 26.69 51.64 23.53
CA SER A 263 25.45 52.31 23.15
C SER A 263 25.21 52.16 21.63
N HIS A 264 23.94 52.28 21.21
CA HIS A 264 23.38 52.79 19.94
C HIS A 264 23.75 52.28 18.52
N GLY A 265 22.67 52.06 17.75
CA GLY A 265 22.51 52.46 16.33
C GLY A 265 22.82 51.36 15.32
N GLY A 266 21.99 51.03 14.32
CA GLY A 266 20.78 51.66 13.81
C GLY A 266 20.11 50.73 12.78
N PHE A 267 18.82 50.98 12.57
CA PHE A 267 18.02 50.48 11.45
C PHE A 267 18.58 51.03 10.14
N ASP A 268 18.60 50.22 9.07
CA ASP A 268 17.93 50.66 7.83
C ASP A 268 17.53 49.48 6.93
N SER A 269 16.45 49.72 6.20
CA SER A 269 15.62 48.78 5.46
C SER A 269 15.44 49.29 4.03
N GLY A 270 15.40 48.37 3.05
CA GLY A 270 14.97 48.64 1.66
C GLY A 270 15.78 47.80 0.68
N GLY A 271 15.24 46.91 -0.16
CA GLY A 271 13.87 46.79 -0.67
C GLY A 271 13.77 47.46 -2.04
N GLY A 272 13.79 46.69 -3.13
CA GLY A 272 13.42 47.17 -4.47
C GLY A 272 14.23 46.56 -5.63
N GLY A 273 13.93 45.32 -6.00
CA GLY A 273 14.37 44.72 -7.26
C GLY A 273 13.36 45.00 -8.37
N GLY A 274 13.81 45.69 -9.42
CA GLY A 274 13.01 46.12 -10.56
C GLY A 274 12.81 45.04 -11.63
N HIS A 275 11.72 45.23 -12.37
CA HIS A 275 11.32 44.53 -13.58
C HIS A 275 12.26 44.84 -14.76
N HIS A 276 12.50 43.85 -15.61
CA HIS A 276 12.21 43.86 -17.06
C HIS A 276 12.25 42.43 -17.61
#